data_AF-A0A2Z4L7Q3-F1
#
_entry.id   AF-A0A2Z4L7Q3-F1
#
_cell.length_a   1.000
_cell.length_b   1.000
_cell.length_c   1.000
_cell.angle_alpha   90.00
_cell.angle_beta   90.00
_cell.angle_gamma   90.00
#
_symmetry.space_group_name_H-M   'P 1'
#
loop_
_entity.id
_entity.type
_entity.pdbx_description
1 polymer ?
#
loop_
_entity_poly.entity_id
_entity_poly.type
_entity_poly.pdbx_seq_one_letter_code
_entity_poly.pdbx_strand_id
1 'polypeptide(L)'
;MNEEKIEKEFRKLVNKENMNILYKNKFSVKDYEKILDNIYTSGVIHLKLKESDTALDKIKKIASQYAQIVIDDNTDLQGYYIHNKLFIKDTLPDSLQITTIIHELAHQLYAEIFEQIIKQTLNVHDEYIIQSFIMFMLNNSIENRAATEYISYIIEGRFTPLECQNFIPFLQLLMQLEIDVDHSKQYFIYGHEVSHHIQDILDKIITPDIKDEIKKQFEIDDIEKYNQQLKFEYCDERFSTEETIEIMNEMILFIYDYFLNGDGKITELLENYELITGKKRITL
;
A
#
# COMPACT_ATOMS: atom_id res chain seq x y z
N MET A 1 -8.53 -15.21 -21.31
CA MET A 1 -7.46 -14.63 -22.15
C MET A 1 -6.31 -15.62 -22.21
N ASN A 2 -5.77 -15.93 -23.39
CA ASN A 2 -4.63 -16.84 -23.57
C ASN A 2 -3.37 -16.23 -22.94
N GLU A 3 -2.52 -17.04 -22.32
CA GLU A 3 -1.27 -16.63 -21.64
C GLU A 3 -0.35 -15.85 -22.58
N GLU A 4 -0.17 -16.33 -23.81
CA GLU A 4 0.61 -15.65 -24.86
C GLU A 4 0.11 -14.22 -25.15
N LYS A 5 -1.21 -13.99 -25.03
CA LYS A 5 -1.78 -12.65 -25.21
C LYS A 5 -1.45 -11.75 -24.02
N ILE A 6 -1.49 -12.27 -22.79
CA ILE A 6 -1.14 -11.52 -21.57
C ILE A 6 0.35 -11.15 -21.60
N GLU A 7 1.22 -12.12 -21.92
CA GLU A 7 2.64 -11.87 -22.09
C GLU A 7 2.91 -10.75 -23.12
N LYS A 8 2.19 -10.76 -24.24
CA LYS A 8 2.31 -9.69 -25.24
C LYS A 8 1.93 -8.32 -24.68
N GLU A 9 0.90 -8.23 -23.84
CA GLU A 9 0.53 -6.96 -23.18
C GLU A 9 1.60 -6.53 -22.17
N PHE A 10 2.17 -7.46 -21.38
CA PHE A 10 3.32 -7.14 -20.51
C PHE A 10 4.52 -6.62 -21.30
N ARG A 11 4.85 -7.22 -22.44
CA ARG A 11 5.94 -6.74 -23.31
C ARG A 11 5.64 -5.39 -23.99
N LYS A 12 4.37 -5.01 -24.12
CA LYS A 12 3.99 -3.65 -24.54
C LYS A 12 4.09 -2.63 -23.41
N LEU A 13 3.90 -3.04 -22.15
CA LEU A 13 4.15 -2.18 -21.00
C LEU A 13 5.66 -2.05 -20.76
N VAL A 14 6.35 -3.16 -20.60
CA VAL A 14 7.77 -3.22 -20.26
C VAL A 14 8.60 -3.36 -21.55
N ASN A 15 8.97 -2.21 -22.11
CA ASN A 15 9.84 -2.11 -23.28
C ASN A 15 10.73 -0.87 -23.22
N LYS A 16 11.72 -0.83 -24.12
CA LYS A 16 12.69 0.28 -24.21
C LYS A 16 12.05 1.63 -24.54
N GLU A 17 10.95 1.65 -25.29
CA GLU A 17 10.25 2.89 -25.63
C GLU A 17 9.63 3.51 -24.37
N ASN A 18 8.87 2.73 -23.60
CA ASN A 18 8.27 3.17 -22.35
C ASN A 18 9.32 3.53 -21.29
N MET A 19 10.40 2.76 -21.17
CA MET A 19 11.53 3.14 -20.30
C MET A 19 12.12 4.50 -20.69
N ASN A 20 12.29 4.76 -21.99
CA ASN A 20 12.79 6.06 -22.47
C ASN A 20 11.79 7.20 -22.21
N ILE A 21 10.48 6.93 -22.27
CA ILE A 21 9.45 7.91 -21.92
C ILE A 21 9.56 8.24 -20.43
N LEU A 22 9.61 7.23 -19.54
CA LEU A 22 9.75 7.41 -18.09
C LEU A 22 11.03 8.17 -17.73
N TYR A 23 12.14 7.90 -18.42
CA TYR A 23 13.40 8.59 -18.20
C TYR A 23 13.36 10.07 -18.60
N LYS A 24 12.72 10.39 -19.73
CA LYS A 24 12.62 11.77 -20.25
C LYS A 24 11.55 12.60 -19.55
N ASN A 25 10.45 11.95 -19.18
CA ASN A 25 9.27 12.56 -18.58
C ASN A 25 9.13 12.11 -17.12
N LYS A 26 10.19 12.30 -16.32
CA LYS A 26 10.12 12.08 -14.87
C LYS A 26 8.95 12.88 -14.30
N PHE A 27 8.16 12.26 -13.44
CA PHE A 27 7.04 12.97 -12.83
C PHE A 27 7.58 13.99 -11.80
N SER A 28 6.97 15.16 -11.78
CA SER A 28 7.38 16.29 -10.94
C SER A 28 6.62 16.33 -9.61
N VAL A 29 7.06 17.18 -8.68
CA VAL A 29 6.31 17.53 -7.45
C VAL A 29 4.86 17.89 -7.75
N LYS A 30 4.63 18.71 -8.78
CA LYS A 30 3.29 19.13 -9.17
C LYS A 30 2.42 17.97 -9.68
N ASP A 31 3.00 17.04 -10.41
CA ASP A 31 2.27 15.86 -10.90
C ASP A 31 1.90 14.95 -9.73
N TYR A 32 2.83 14.78 -8.78
CA TYR A 32 2.62 14.02 -7.56
C TYR A 32 1.53 14.60 -6.67
N GLU A 33 1.54 15.90 -6.39
CA GLU A 33 0.48 16.58 -5.64
C GLU A 33 -0.90 16.38 -6.29
N LYS A 34 -0.96 16.50 -7.62
CA LYS A 34 -2.20 16.25 -8.38
C LYS A 34 -2.66 14.78 -8.27
N ILE A 35 -1.72 13.83 -8.24
CA ILE A 35 -2.04 12.42 -8.01
C ILE A 35 -2.66 12.22 -6.63
N LEU A 36 -2.07 12.78 -5.58
CA LEU A 36 -2.61 12.69 -4.22
C LEU A 36 -4.00 13.32 -4.12
N ASP A 37 -4.22 14.48 -4.74
CA ASP A 37 -5.52 15.15 -4.79
C ASP A 37 -6.57 14.35 -5.56
N ASN A 38 -6.18 13.69 -6.66
CA ASN A 38 -7.07 12.82 -7.42
C ASN A 38 -7.49 11.59 -6.59
N ILE A 39 -6.55 10.96 -5.88
CA ILE A 39 -6.82 9.81 -4.99
C ILE A 39 -7.75 10.24 -3.86
N TYR A 40 -7.52 11.39 -3.24
CA TYR A 40 -8.44 11.93 -2.25
C TYR A 40 -9.85 12.15 -2.85
N THR A 41 -9.92 12.84 -4.00
CA THR A 41 -11.18 13.21 -4.65
C THR A 41 -12.00 11.99 -5.05
N SER A 42 -11.36 10.96 -5.63
CA SER A 42 -12.03 9.70 -5.99
C SER A 42 -12.58 8.98 -4.76
N GLY A 43 -11.87 9.04 -3.63
CA GLY A 43 -12.32 8.46 -2.37
C GLY A 43 -13.53 9.16 -1.74
N VAL A 44 -13.72 10.46 -1.96
CA VAL A 44 -14.81 11.21 -1.29
C VAL A 44 -16.05 11.42 -2.15
N ILE A 45 -15.93 11.36 -3.49
CA ILE A 45 -17.03 11.74 -4.41
C ILE A 45 -18.32 10.94 -4.24
N HIS A 46 -18.22 9.69 -3.77
CA HIS A 46 -19.36 8.80 -3.56
C HIS A 46 -19.52 8.35 -2.10
N LEU A 47 -18.66 8.83 -1.20
CA LEU A 47 -18.70 8.48 0.21
C LEU A 47 -19.95 9.04 0.89
N LYS A 48 -20.69 8.17 1.56
CA LYS A 48 -21.87 8.54 2.34
C LYS A 48 -21.83 7.88 3.71
N LEU A 49 -21.48 8.67 4.72
CA LEU A 49 -21.52 8.27 6.13
C LEU A 49 -22.83 8.73 6.76
N LYS A 50 -23.41 7.89 7.61
CA LYS A 50 -24.61 8.19 8.40
C LYS A 50 -24.22 8.30 9.86
N GLU A 51 -24.97 9.10 10.62
CA GLU A 51 -24.79 9.22 12.06
C GLU A 51 -25.02 7.88 12.80
N SER A 52 -25.86 7.00 12.25
CA SER A 52 -26.16 5.69 12.80
C SER A 52 -25.09 4.63 12.52
N ASP A 53 -24.10 4.92 11.69
CA ASP A 53 -23.04 3.97 11.37
C ASP A 53 -22.10 3.82 12.56
N THR A 54 -21.67 2.59 12.85
CA THR A 54 -20.61 2.33 13.84
C THR A 54 -19.25 2.82 13.30
N ALA A 55 -18.23 2.86 14.17
CA ALA A 55 -16.85 3.15 13.77
C ALA A 55 -16.39 2.19 12.65
N LEU A 56 -16.65 0.88 12.82
CA LEU A 56 -16.32 -0.13 11.83
C LEU A 56 -17.08 0.06 10.52
N ASP A 57 -18.38 0.39 10.56
CA ASP A 57 -19.17 0.67 9.35
C ASP A 57 -18.61 1.85 8.57
N LYS A 58 -18.22 2.92 9.27
CA LYS A 58 -17.62 4.11 8.64
C LYS A 58 -16.29 3.76 7.97
N ILE A 59 -15.42 3.03 8.67
CA ILE A 59 -14.13 2.58 8.12
C ILE A 59 -14.31 1.64 6.93
N LYS A 60 -15.24 0.68 7.00
CA LYS A 60 -15.60 -0.20 5.86
C LYS A 60 -16.07 0.62 4.66
N LYS A 61 -16.91 1.63 4.87
CA LYS A 61 -17.41 2.51 3.79
C LYS A 61 -16.31 3.37 3.17
N ILE A 62 -15.41 3.90 3.98
CA ILE A 62 -14.24 4.68 3.53
C ILE A 62 -13.32 3.80 2.68
N ALA A 63 -12.89 2.65 3.22
CA ALA A 63 -12.02 1.72 2.50
C ALA A 63 -12.65 1.20 1.20
N SER A 64 -13.98 0.98 1.20
CA SER A 64 -14.75 0.55 0.02
C SER A 64 -14.75 1.55 -1.14
N GLN A 65 -14.28 2.80 -0.92
CA GLN A 65 -14.11 3.76 -2.01
C GLN A 65 -12.83 3.50 -2.81
N TYR A 66 -11.87 2.78 -2.24
CA TYR A 66 -10.56 2.50 -2.81
C TYR A 66 -10.36 1.04 -3.19
N ALA A 67 -10.92 0.12 -2.41
CA ALA A 67 -10.77 -1.31 -2.60
C ALA A 67 -12.00 -2.08 -2.12
N GLN A 68 -12.29 -3.20 -2.76
CA GLN A 68 -13.30 -4.16 -2.34
C GLN A 68 -12.89 -4.84 -1.03
N ILE A 69 -13.74 -4.79 -0.01
CA ILE A 69 -13.52 -5.60 1.19
C ILE A 69 -14.03 -7.02 0.94
N VAL A 70 -13.19 -8.02 1.21
CA VAL A 70 -13.50 -9.45 1.05
C VAL A 70 -13.33 -10.13 2.41
N ILE A 71 -14.34 -10.88 2.84
CA ILE A 71 -14.26 -11.65 4.07
C ILE A 71 -13.59 -12.99 3.75
N ASP A 72 -12.53 -13.32 4.48
CA ASP A 72 -11.82 -14.59 4.36
C ASP A 72 -11.48 -15.17 5.73
N ASP A 73 -12.35 -16.05 6.22
CA ASP A 73 -12.17 -16.71 7.51
C ASP A 73 -11.36 -18.01 7.40
N ASN A 74 -10.87 -18.36 6.20
CA ASN A 74 -10.11 -19.60 5.96
C ASN A 74 -8.60 -19.40 6.10
N THR A 75 -8.15 -18.22 6.53
CA THR A 75 -6.75 -17.89 6.77
C THR A 75 -6.46 -17.68 8.25
N ASP A 76 -5.21 -17.94 8.62
CA ASP A 76 -4.67 -17.62 9.94
C ASP A 76 -4.28 -16.13 10.05
N LEU A 77 -4.24 -15.41 8.93
CA LEU A 77 -3.99 -13.97 8.91
C LEU A 77 -5.20 -13.17 9.42
N GLN A 78 -4.94 -12.00 10.00
CA GLN A 78 -5.99 -11.04 10.37
C GLN A 78 -6.57 -10.35 9.13
N GLY A 79 -5.69 -10.01 8.20
CA GLY A 79 -6.02 -9.52 6.87
C GLY A 79 -4.82 -9.61 5.93
N TYR A 80 -5.07 -9.32 4.66
CA TYR A 80 -4.05 -9.18 3.64
C TYR A 80 -4.59 -8.41 2.43
N TYR A 81 -3.70 -7.74 1.72
CA TYR A 81 -4.01 -6.97 0.51
C TYR A 81 -3.62 -7.73 -0.76
N ILE A 82 -4.54 -7.78 -1.74
CA ILE A 82 -4.22 -8.12 -3.14
C ILE A 82 -5.07 -7.23 -4.04
N HIS A 83 -4.44 -6.36 -4.84
CA HIS A 83 -5.06 -5.54 -5.89
C HIS A 83 -6.53 -5.18 -5.69
N ASN A 84 -6.80 -3.95 -5.25
CA ASN A 84 -8.14 -3.44 -5.05
C ASN A 84 -9.01 -4.36 -4.18
N LYS A 85 -8.43 -5.29 -3.41
CA LYS A 85 -9.13 -6.15 -2.45
C LYS A 85 -8.41 -6.15 -1.11
N LEU A 86 -9.17 -5.85 -0.06
CA LEU A 86 -8.73 -5.94 1.32
C LEU A 86 -9.39 -7.17 1.91
N PHE A 87 -8.61 -8.23 2.14
CA PHE A 87 -9.11 -9.44 2.79
C PHE A 87 -9.08 -9.24 4.28
N ILE A 88 -10.20 -9.49 4.96
CA ILE A 88 -10.34 -9.31 6.39
C ILE A 88 -11.00 -10.53 7.02
N LYS A 89 -10.63 -10.80 8.27
CA LYS A 89 -11.29 -11.79 9.12
C LYS A 89 -12.39 -11.14 9.93
N ASP A 90 -13.66 -11.46 9.63
CA ASP A 90 -14.80 -10.77 10.24
C ASP A 90 -15.12 -11.28 11.66
N THR A 91 -14.50 -12.39 12.06
CA THR A 91 -14.63 -12.97 13.41
C THR A 91 -13.82 -12.21 14.47
N LEU A 92 -12.95 -11.28 14.07
CA LEU A 92 -12.15 -10.48 15.00
C LEU A 92 -13.01 -9.39 15.66
N PRO A 93 -12.64 -8.91 16.87
CA PRO A 93 -13.23 -7.70 17.45
C PRO A 93 -13.20 -6.52 16.48
N ASP A 94 -14.21 -5.65 16.56
CA ASP A 94 -14.39 -4.52 15.64
C ASP A 94 -13.15 -3.61 15.60
N SER A 95 -12.50 -3.39 16.74
CA SER A 95 -11.24 -2.63 16.84
C SER A 95 -10.12 -3.22 16.00
N LEU A 96 -9.95 -4.55 16.02
CA LEU A 96 -8.93 -5.24 15.23
C LEU A 96 -9.31 -5.27 13.74
N GLN A 97 -10.60 -5.36 13.42
CA GLN A 97 -11.05 -5.20 12.04
C GLN A 97 -10.78 -3.79 11.52
N ILE A 98 -11.03 -2.75 12.33
CA ILE A 98 -10.74 -1.36 11.97
C ILE A 98 -9.26 -1.19 11.63
N THR A 99 -8.35 -1.63 12.50
CA THR A 99 -6.91 -1.49 12.25
C THR A 99 -6.44 -2.29 11.06
N THR A 100 -6.91 -3.54 10.92
CA THR A 100 -6.60 -4.37 9.75
C THR A 100 -7.06 -3.70 8.46
N ILE A 101 -8.28 -3.15 8.41
CA ILE A 101 -8.77 -2.45 7.21
C ILE A 101 -7.90 -1.21 6.90
N ILE A 102 -7.49 -0.45 7.92
CA ILE A 102 -6.64 0.73 7.75
C ILE A 102 -5.24 0.33 7.26
N HIS A 103 -4.65 -0.75 7.81
CA HIS A 103 -3.37 -1.30 7.39
C HIS A 103 -3.40 -1.73 5.92
N GLU A 104 -4.38 -2.55 5.53
CA GLU A 104 -4.49 -3.01 4.14
C GLU A 104 -4.85 -1.86 3.18
N LEU A 105 -5.61 -0.86 3.64
CA LEU A 105 -5.89 0.33 2.86
C LEU A 105 -4.61 1.16 2.62
N ALA A 106 -3.67 1.20 3.56
CA ALA A 106 -2.39 1.87 3.36
C ALA A 106 -1.60 1.22 2.21
N HIS A 107 -1.57 -0.12 2.14
CA HIS A 107 -0.98 -0.83 1.00
C HIS A 107 -1.66 -0.48 -0.32
N GLN A 108 -3.00 -0.48 -0.35
CA GLN A 108 -3.78 -0.09 -1.54
C GLN A 108 -3.44 1.34 -1.98
N LEU A 109 -3.46 2.31 -1.07
CA LEU A 109 -3.18 3.72 -1.41
C LEU A 109 -1.74 3.90 -1.91
N TYR A 110 -0.79 3.17 -1.32
CA TYR A 110 0.59 3.21 -1.79
C TYR A 110 0.74 2.64 -3.22
N ALA A 111 0.07 1.51 -3.51
CA ALA A 111 0.03 0.94 -4.86
C ALA A 111 -0.67 1.86 -5.87
N GLU A 112 -1.79 2.49 -5.48
CA GLU A 112 -2.55 3.44 -6.31
C GLU A 112 -1.71 4.65 -6.73
N ILE A 113 -0.85 5.17 -5.84
CA ILE A 113 0.08 6.26 -6.17
C ILE A 113 0.95 5.87 -7.37
N PHE A 114 1.58 4.70 -7.34
CA PHE A 114 2.41 4.23 -8.46
C PHE A 114 1.59 3.92 -9.71
N GLU A 115 0.36 3.41 -9.55
CA GLU A 115 -0.53 3.16 -10.68
C GLU A 115 -0.84 4.46 -11.41
N GLN A 116 -1.20 5.50 -10.69
CA GLN A 116 -1.48 6.80 -11.27
C GLN A 116 -0.24 7.40 -11.96
N ILE A 117 0.97 7.23 -11.39
CA ILE A 117 2.22 7.66 -12.03
C ILE A 117 2.41 6.97 -13.38
N ILE A 118 2.30 5.64 -13.42
CA ILE A 118 2.50 4.85 -14.65
C ILE A 118 1.42 5.17 -15.69
N LYS A 119 0.14 5.19 -15.28
CA LYS A 119 -1.00 5.52 -16.16
C LYS A 119 -0.84 6.90 -16.79
N GLN A 120 -0.49 7.91 -15.99
CA GLN A 120 -0.35 9.28 -16.48
C GLN A 120 0.88 9.45 -17.39
N THR A 121 2.02 8.85 -17.03
CA THR A 121 3.28 9.05 -17.77
C THR A 121 3.29 8.30 -19.10
N LEU A 122 2.74 7.08 -19.14
CA LEU A 122 2.74 6.22 -20.32
C LEU A 122 1.42 6.27 -21.11
N ASN A 123 0.39 6.95 -20.59
CA ASN A 123 -0.96 6.98 -21.18
C ASN A 123 -1.51 5.56 -21.47
N VAL A 124 -1.34 4.67 -20.49
CA VAL A 124 -1.81 3.29 -20.50
C VAL A 124 -2.96 3.13 -19.53
N HIS A 125 -3.91 2.24 -19.84
CA HIS A 125 -5.14 2.05 -19.06
C HIS A 125 -5.45 0.58 -18.74
N ASP A 126 -4.55 -0.35 -19.04
CA ASP A 126 -4.74 -1.76 -18.67
C ASP A 126 -4.43 -1.97 -17.18
N GLU A 127 -5.50 -1.91 -16.39
CA GLU A 127 -5.44 -1.93 -14.93
C GLU A 127 -4.73 -3.18 -14.38
N TYR A 128 -5.07 -4.39 -14.86
CA TYR A 128 -4.47 -5.62 -14.33
C TYR A 128 -2.99 -5.79 -14.69
N ILE A 129 -2.59 -5.37 -15.90
CA ILE A 129 -1.19 -5.41 -16.34
C ILE A 129 -0.34 -4.43 -15.51
N ILE A 130 -0.82 -3.21 -15.32
CA ILE A 130 -0.11 -2.19 -14.52
C ILE A 130 -0.03 -2.63 -13.05
N GLN A 131 -1.11 -3.16 -12.50
CA GLN A 131 -1.16 -3.59 -11.10
C GLN A 131 -0.28 -4.79 -10.82
N SER A 132 -0.16 -5.73 -11.77
CA SER A 132 0.78 -6.86 -11.66
C SER A 132 2.24 -6.38 -11.66
N PHE A 133 2.54 -5.35 -12.46
CA PHE A 133 3.84 -4.70 -12.49
C PHE A 133 4.16 -3.97 -11.18
N ILE A 134 3.19 -3.24 -10.61
CA ILE A 134 3.37 -2.52 -9.34
C ILE A 134 3.53 -3.50 -8.18
N MET A 135 2.71 -4.54 -8.12
CA MET A 135 2.83 -5.58 -7.11
C MET A 135 4.21 -6.24 -7.16
N PHE A 136 4.76 -6.47 -8.36
CA PHE A 136 6.13 -6.95 -8.50
C PHE A 136 7.14 -5.91 -7.97
N MET A 137 7.05 -4.66 -8.44
CA MET A 137 7.96 -3.58 -8.03
C MET A 137 8.03 -3.41 -6.51
N LEU A 138 6.88 -3.38 -5.84
CA LEU A 138 6.80 -3.17 -4.39
C LEU A 138 7.32 -4.39 -3.59
N ASN A 139 7.45 -5.56 -4.22
CA ASN A 139 7.92 -6.79 -3.59
C ASN A 139 9.24 -7.31 -4.18
N ASN A 140 9.90 -6.55 -5.05
CA ASN A 140 11.04 -7.04 -5.83
C ASN A 140 12.32 -7.22 -4.99
N SER A 141 12.38 -6.59 -3.82
CA SER A 141 13.46 -6.71 -2.84
C SER A 141 12.87 -6.85 -1.44
N ILE A 142 13.64 -7.47 -0.54
CA ILE A 142 13.22 -7.65 0.85
C ILE A 142 13.10 -6.31 1.58
N GLU A 143 13.92 -5.32 1.24
CA GLU A 143 13.90 -3.98 1.80
C GLU A 143 12.66 -3.21 1.35
N ASN A 144 12.30 -3.30 0.07
CA ASN A 144 11.04 -2.72 -0.44
C ASN A 144 9.83 -3.33 0.25
N ARG A 145 9.81 -4.66 0.39
CA ARG A 145 8.74 -5.37 1.13
C ARG A 145 8.68 -4.95 2.60
N ALA A 146 9.82 -4.80 3.26
CA ALA A 146 9.87 -4.32 4.64
C ALA A 146 9.39 -2.86 4.75
N ALA A 147 9.76 -2.00 3.80
CA ALA A 147 9.32 -0.61 3.77
C ALA A 147 7.81 -0.48 3.48
N THR A 148 7.24 -1.33 2.61
CA THR A 148 5.80 -1.32 2.34
C THR A 148 5.00 -1.68 3.60
N GLU A 149 5.46 -2.68 4.36
CA GLU A 149 4.84 -3.05 5.63
C GLU A 149 5.03 -1.96 6.69
N TYR A 150 6.23 -1.37 6.75
CA TYR A 150 6.50 -0.23 7.64
C TYR A 150 5.52 0.92 7.42
N ILE A 151 5.25 1.31 6.17
CA ILE A 151 4.26 2.34 5.82
C ILE A 151 2.91 2.00 6.48
N SER A 152 2.42 0.79 6.27
CA SER A 152 1.10 0.35 6.76
C SER A 152 1.02 0.34 8.29
N TYR A 153 2.06 -0.15 8.99
CA TYR A 153 2.12 -0.11 10.45
C TYR A 153 2.15 1.32 11.02
N ILE A 154 2.86 2.24 10.36
CA ILE A 154 2.89 3.65 10.78
C ILE A 154 1.52 4.29 10.60
N ILE A 155 0.83 4.03 9.48
CA ILE A 155 -0.52 4.52 9.24
C ILE A 155 -1.50 3.92 10.24
N GLU A 156 -1.51 2.59 10.41
CA GLU A 156 -2.35 1.89 11.38
C GLU A 156 -2.19 2.50 12.78
N GLY A 157 -0.94 2.63 13.24
CA GLY A 157 -0.64 3.18 14.56
C GLY A 157 -1.23 4.57 14.81
N ARG A 158 -1.40 5.40 13.78
CA ARG A 158 -2.00 6.75 13.93
C ARG A 158 -3.51 6.72 14.23
N PHE A 159 -4.18 5.62 13.92
CA PHE A 159 -5.61 5.41 14.21
C PHE A 159 -5.85 4.46 15.39
N THR A 160 -4.78 3.85 15.92
CA THR A 160 -4.80 2.98 17.11
C THR A 160 -4.44 3.78 18.37
N PRO A 161 -5.15 3.61 19.50
CA PRO A 161 -4.73 4.19 20.79
C PRO A 161 -3.29 3.80 21.13
N LEU A 162 -2.50 4.75 21.66
CA LEU A 162 -1.07 4.58 21.90
C LEU A 162 -0.75 3.34 22.74
N GLU A 163 -1.55 3.08 23.77
CA GLU A 163 -1.39 1.92 24.64
C GLU A 163 -1.68 0.58 23.94
N CYS A 164 -2.44 0.58 22.84
CA CYS A 164 -2.86 -0.61 22.09
C CYS A 164 -2.02 -0.85 20.82
N GLN A 165 -1.10 0.05 20.47
CA GLN A 165 -0.24 -0.13 19.29
C GLN A 165 0.63 -1.39 19.42
N ASN A 166 0.61 -2.24 18.40
CA ASN A 166 1.33 -3.51 18.36
C ASN A 166 2.21 -3.61 17.10
N PHE A 167 3.52 -3.48 17.30
CA PHE A 167 4.51 -3.60 16.23
C PHE A 167 5.23 -4.97 16.23
N ILE A 168 4.81 -5.93 17.07
CA ILE A 168 5.43 -7.26 17.13
C ILE A 168 5.46 -7.94 15.76
N PRO A 169 4.36 -8.00 14.98
CA PRO A 169 4.41 -8.74 13.73
C PRO A 169 5.33 -8.07 12.69
N PHE A 170 5.44 -6.73 12.70
CA PHE A 170 6.44 -6.01 11.91
C PHE A 170 7.88 -6.38 12.32
N LEU A 171 8.19 -6.38 13.62
CA LEU A 171 9.52 -6.76 14.11
C LEU A 171 9.86 -8.22 13.76
N GLN A 172 8.87 -9.11 13.84
CA GLN A 172 9.03 -10.51 13.41
C GLN A 172 9.31 -10.61 11.91
N LEU A 173 8.62 -9.82 11.07
CA LEU A 173 8.91 -9.76 9.64
C LEU A 173 10.36 -9.32 9.38
N LEU A 174 10.84 -8.26 10.05
CA LEU A 174 12.23 -7.82 9.89
C LEU A 174 13.22 -8.92 10.24
N MET A 175 12.96 -9.67 11.31
CA MET A 175 13.79 -10.83 11.70
C MET A 175 13.73 -11.97 10.68
N GLN A 176 12.54 -12.30 10.17
CA GLN A 176 12.34 -13.36 9.18
C GLN A 176 13.02 -13.05 7.84
N LEU A 177 13.00 -11.78 7.44
CA LEU A 177 13.64 -11.29 6.23
C LEU A 177 15.14 -11.00 6.41
N GLU A 178 15.67 -11.16 7.63
CA GLU A 178 17.07 -10.86 7.98
C GLU A 178 17.48 -9.42 7.59
N ILE A 179 16.57 -8.45 7.78
CA ILE A 179 16.79 -7.05 7.41
C ILE A 179 17.84 -6.41 8.32
N ASP A 180 18.91 -5.94 7.71
CA ASP A 180 19.84 -5.00 8.34
C ASP A 180 19.24 -3.58 8.28
N VAL A 181 18.72 -3.13 9.42
CA VAL A 181 18.00 -1.85 9.54
C VAL A 181 18.88 -0.62 9.31
N ASP A 182 20.20 -0.74 9.50
CA ASP A 182 21.14 0.36 9.30
C ASP A 182 21.50 0.48 7.81
N HIS A 183 21.77 -0.66 7.16
CA HIS A 183 22.00 -0.69 5.72
C HIS A 183 20.72 -0.37 4.91
N SER A 184 19.55 -0.70 5.46
CA SER A 184 18.25 -0.45 4.81
C SER A 184 17.61 0.89 5.19
N LYS A 185 18.32 1.73 5.95
CA LYS A 185 17.82 3.00 6.49
C LYS A 185 17.09 3.88 5.46
N GLN A 186 17.62 4.02 4.25
CA GLN A 186 17.03 4.88 3.22
C GLN A 186 15.61 4.43 2.84
N TYR A 187 15.34 3.13 2.82
CA TYR A 187 14.01 2.60 2.53
C TYR A 187 13.00 2.96 3.62
N PHE A 188 13.42 2.98 4.89
CA PHE A 188 12.55 3.36 5.99
C PHE A 188 12.33 4.87 6.09
N ILE A 189 13.34 5.69 5.80
CA ILE A 189 13.15 7.17 5.70
C ILE A 189 12.17 7.48 4.58
N TYR A 190 12.37 6.88 3.40
CA TYR A 190 11.46 7.00 2.27
C TYR A 190 10.04 6.53 2.61
N GLY A 191 9.90 5.33 3.19
CA GLY A 191 8.60 4.83 3.64
C GLY A 191 7.94 5.75 4.67
N HIS A 192 8.73 6.36 5.56
CA HIS A 192 8.22 7.33 6.53
C HIS A 192 7.62 8.57 5.85
N GLU A 193 8.28 9.15 4.84
CA GLU A 193 7.71 10.29 4.09
C GLU A 193 6.45 9.90 3.34
N VAL A 194 6.45 8.75 2.66
CA VAL A 194 5.25 8.27 1.95
C VAL A 194 4.09 8.06 2.93
N SER A 195 4.36 7.57 4.14
CA SER A 195 3.33 7.44 5.18
C SER A 195 2.72 8.79 5.58
N HIS A 196 3.46 9.89 5.54
CA HIS A 196 2.86 11.22 5.76
C HIS A 196 1.88 11.58 4.65
N HIS A 197 2.23 11.33 3.39
CA HIS A 197 1.36 11.65 2.26
C HIS A 197 0.06 10.82 2.27
N ILE A 198 0.16 9.53 2.63
CA ILE A 198 -1.02 8.66 2.80
C ILE A 198 -1.85 9.13 4.00
N GLN A 199 -1.20 9.51 5.11
CA GLN A 199 -1.91 10.07 6.26
C GLN A 199 -2.68 11.32 5.86
N ASP A 200 -2.09 12.24 5.10
CA ASP A 200 -2.75 13.48 4.70
C ASP A 200 -4.02 13.23 3.87
N ILE A 201 -4.06 12.15 3.10
CA ILE A 201 -5.29 11.70 2.42
C ILE A 201 -6.31 11.21 3.45
N LEU A 202 -5.90 10.30 4.34
CA LEU A 202 -6.79 9.67 5.31
C LEU A 202 -7.33 10.67 6.35
N ASP A 203 -6.54 11.62 6.83
CA ASP A 203 -6.95 12.62 7.84
C ASP A 203 -8.01 13.58 7.34
N LYS A 204 -8.07 13.81 6.02
CA LYS A 204 -9.15 14.58 5.40
C LYS A 204 -10.49 13.83 5.37
N ILE A 205 -10.49 12.51 5.58
CA ILE A 205 -11.66 11.62 5.47
C ILE A 205 -12.06 11.07 6.84
N ILE A 206 -11.09 10.53 7.59
CA ILE A 206 -11.22 10.03 8.95
C ILE A 206 -11.05 11.21 9.91
N THR A 207 -12.13 11.99 10.03
CA THR A 207 -12.20 13.18 10.87
C THR A 207 -11.94 12.88 12.36
N PRO A 208 -11.62 13.90 13.18
CA PRO A 208 -11.43 13.73 14.62
C PRO A 208 -12.58 12.99 15.33
N ASP A 209 -13.83 13.25 14.94
CA ASP A 209 -14.99 12.56 15.52
C ASP A 209 -14.97 11.05 15.23
N ILE A 210 -14.56 10.65 14.01
CA ILE A 210 -14.41 9.24 13.66
C ILE A 210 -13.24 8.63 14.45
N LYS A 211 -12.13 9.35 14.61
CA LYS A 211 -11.00 8.89 15.44
C LYS A 211 -11.41 8.66 16.89
N ASP A 212 -12.24 9.53 17.46
CA ASP A 212 -12.77 9.36 18.82
C ASP A 212 -13.72 8.16 18.92
N GLU A 213 -14.51 7.88 17.88
CA GLU A 213 -15.33 6.68 17.80
C GLU A 213 -14.49 5.40 17.71
N ILE A 214 -13.42 5.39 16.91
CA ILE A 214 -12.46 4.28 16.85
C ILE A 214 -11.87 4.05 18.25
N LYS A 215 -11.39 5.11 18.92
CA LYS A 215 -10.83 4.99 20.27
C LYS A 215 -11.84 4.39 21.27
N LYS A 216 -13.11 4.81 21.23
CA LYS A 216 -14.16 4.23 22.05
C LYS A 216 -14.40 2.76 21.73
N GLN A 217 -14.28 2.35 20.46
CA GLN A 217 -14.40 0.94 20.08
C GLN A 217 -13.32 0.09 20.74
N PHE A 218 -12.08 0.58 20.82
CA PHE A 218 -10.99 -0.10 21.55
C PHE A 218 -11.29 -0.28 23.05
N GLU A 219 -11.92 0.72 23.67
CA GLU A 219 -12.35 0.63 25.06
C GLU A 219 -13.50 -0.37 25.25
N ILE A 220 -14.41 -0.47 24.27
CA ILE A 220 -15.53 -1.43 24.28
C ILE A 220 -15.03 -2.87 24.11
N ASP A 221 -14.09 -3.09 23.20
CA ASP A 221 -13.55 -4.42 22.89
C ASP A 221 -12.49 -4.89 23.90
N ASP A 222 -12.08 -4.03 24.84
CA ASP A 222 -11.05 -4.30 25.87
C ASP A 222 -9.76 -4.88 25.28
N ILE A 223 -9.26 -4.24 24.21
CA ILE A 223 -8.07 -4.70 23.48
C ILE A 223 -6.83 -4.64 24.38
N GLU A 224 -5.96 -5.65 24.24
CA GLU A 224 -4.70 -5.75 24.98
C GLU A 224 -3.82 -4.51 24.80
N LYS A 225 -3.15 -4.11 25.89
CA LYS A 225 -2.30 -2.92 25.95
C LYS A 225 -0.82 -3.31 25.84
N TYR A 226 -0.26 -3.19 24.65
CA TYR A 226 1.14 -3.49 24.38
C TYR A 226 2.09 -2.32 24.73
N ASN A 227 1.61 -1.08 24.69
CA ASN A 227 2.38 0.15 24.93
C ASN A 227 3.68 0.24 24.10
N GLN A 228 3.64 -0.24 22.85
CA GLN A 228 4.81 -0.24 21.99
C GLN A 228 4.95 1.08 21.24
N GLN A 229 6.20 1.42 20.93
CA GLN A 229 6.53 2.51 20.02
C GLN A 229 7.60 1.99 19.06
N LEU A 230 7.36 2.18 17.77
CA LEU A 230 8.36 1.89 16.76
C LEU A 230 9.26 3.12 16.59
N LYS A 231 10.53 3.00 16.97
CA LYS A 231 11.54 4.06 16.83
C LYS A 231 12.83 3.50 16.25
N PHE A 232 13.27 4.09 15.16
CA PHE A 232 14.61 3.91 14.60
C PHE A 232 15.51 5.07 15.02
N GLU A 233 16.82 4.87 15.07
CA GLU A 233 17.78 5.92 15.47
C GLU A 233 17.74 7.14 14.55
N TYR A 234 17.31 6.96 13.31
CA TYR A 234 17.20 7.98 12.26
C TYR A 234 15.77 8.49 12.04
N CYS A 235 14.86 8.34 13.01
CA CYS A 235 13.47 8.79 12.88
C CYS A 235 13.29 10.30 12.67
N ASP A 236 14.30 11.10 13.01
CA ASP A 236 14.31 12.55 12.75
C ASP A 236 14.86 12.90 11.36
N GLU A 237 15.44 11.94 10.64
CA GLU A 237 15.89 12.14 9.27
C GLU A 237 14.71 12.06 8.32
N ARG A 238 14.66 13.00 7.38
CA ARG A 238 13.52 13.22 6.50
C ARG A 238 14.01 13.47 5.10
N PHE A 239 13.36 12.88 4.10
CA PHE A 239 13.53 13.32 2.72
C PHE A 239 12.61 14.50 2.44
N SER A 240 13.07 15.42 1.61
CA SER A 240 12.20 16.41 0.97
C SER A 240 11.22 15.73 0.02
N THR A 241 10.18 16.46 -0.39
CA THR A 241 9.24 15.97 -1.40
C THR A 241 9.95 15.71 -2.72
N GLU A 242 10.92 16.56 -3.10
CA GLU A 242 11.75 16.37 -4.29
C GLU A 242 12.56 15.08 -4.23
N GLU A 243 13.26 14.81 -3.12
CA GLU A 243 14.04 13.58 -2.93
C GLU A 243 13.14 12.34 -2.93
N THR A 244 11.99 12.41 -2.26
CA THR A 244 10.99 11.32 -2.25
C THR A 244 10.55 10.98 -3.68
N ILE A 245 10.28 11.98 -4.51
CA ILE A 245 9.86 11.81 -5.90
C ILE A 245 11.00 11.32 -6.79
N GLU A 246 12.23 11.75 -6.53
CA GLU A 246 13.41 11.22 -7.22
C GLU A 246 13.54 9.71 -6.98
N ILE A 247 13.46 9.26 -5.72
CA ILE A 247 13.49 7.84 -5.35
C ILE A 247 12.38 7.06 -6.07
N MET A 248 11.14 7.58 -6.07
CA MET A 248 10.04 6.91 -6.77
C MET A 248 10.26 6.79 -8.28
N ASN A 249 10.81 7.83 -8.93
CA ASN A 249 11.18 7.75 -10.36
C ASN A 249 12.27 6.69 -10.57
N GLU A 250 13.26 6.62 -9.69
CA GLU A 250 14.34 5.63 -9.74
C GLU A 250 13.83 4.21 -9.52
N MET A 251 12.94 3.98 -8.57
CA MET A 251 12.29 2.68 -8.34
C MET A 251 11.61 2.17 -9.61
N ILE A 252 10.83 3.02 -10.28
CA ILE A 252 10.15 2.65 -11.53
C ILE A 252 11.18 2.30 -12.60
N LEU A 253 12.19 3.15 -12.82
CA LEU A 253 13.21 2.94 -13.85
C LEU A 253 14.03 1.68 -13.59
N PHE A 254 14.35 1.40 -12.32
CA PHE A 254 15.09 0.22 -11.90
C PHE A 254 14.35 -1.06 -12.28
N ILE A 255 13.04 -1.14 -12.05
CA ILE A 255 12.26 -2.33 -12.44
C ILE A 255 12.19 -2.49 -13.96
N TYR A 256 12.07 -1.40 -14.72
CA TYR A 256 12.16 -1.49 -16.18
C TYR A 256 13.53 -2.02 -16.63
N ASP A 257 14.62 -1.53 -16.05
CA ASP A 257 15.96 -2.00 -16.37
C ASP A 257 16.14 -3.49 -16.02
N TYR A 258 15.63 -3.91 -14.85
CA TYR A 258 15.64 -5.30 -14.39
C TYR A 258 15.00 -6.26 -15.40
N PHE A 259 13.84 -5.91 -15.97
CA PHE A 259 13.17 -6.76 -16.98
C PHE A 259 13.77 -6.66 -18.39
N LEU A 260 14.39 -5.53 -18.74
CA LEU A 260 14.88 -5.30 -20.11
C LEU A 260 16.34 -5.71 -20.30
N ASN A 261 17.16 -5.57 -19.26
CA ASN A 261 18.60 -5.75 -19.31
C ASN A 261 19.13 -6.67 -18.20
N GLY A 262 18.34 -6.91 -17.14
CA GLY A 262 18.67 -7.79 -16.03
C GLY A 262 18.05 -9.19 -16.14
N ASP A 263 17.79 -9.78 -14.98
CA ASP A 263 17.30 -11.15 -14.84
C ASP A 263 15.77 -11.27 -14.79
N GLY A 264 15.04 -10.18 -15.01
CA GLY A 264 13.59 -10.16 -14.85
C GLY A 264 12.86 -11.08 -15.83
N LYS A 265 11.95 -11.89 -15.29
CA LYS A 265 11.19 -12.87 -16.08
C LYS A 265 9.73 -12.45 -16.15
N ILE A 266 9.19 -12.37 -17.37
CA ILE A 266 7.75 -12.07 -17.57
C ILE A 266 6.84 -13.06 -16.82
N THR A 267 7.32 -14.28 -16.55
CA THR A 267 6.60 -15.26 -15.71
C THR A 267 6.27 -14.72 -14.32
N GLU A 268 7.13 -13.90 -13.72
CA GLU A 268 6.88 -13.29 -12.40
C GLU A 268 5.68 -12.31 -12.46
N LEU A 269 5.57 -11.55 -13.55
CA LEU A 269 4.43 -10.68 -13.79
C LEU A 269 3.14 -11.46 -14.11
N LEU A 270 3.27 -12.58 -14.83
CA LEU A 270 2.14 -13.47 -15.11
C LEU A 270 1.59 -14.10 -13.82
N GLU A 271 2.46 -14.51 -12.89
CA GLU A 271 2.03 -15.05 -11.60
C GLU A 271 1.23 -14.03 -10.79
N ASN A 272 1.68 -12.76 -10.73
CA ASN A 272 0.92 -11.68 -10.11
C ASN A 272 -0.42 -11.46 -10.81
N TYR A 273 -0.45 -11.49 -12.15
CA TYR A 273 -1.69 -11.37 -12.91
C TYR A 273 -2.69 -12.47 -12.57
N GLU A 274 -2.22 -13.71 -12.42
CA GLU A 274 -3.08 -14.84 -12.02
C GLU A 274 -3.62 -14.71 -10.61
N LEU A 275 -2.82 -14.21 -9.67
CA LEU A 275 -3.26 -13.90 -8.31
C LEU A 275 -4.35 -12.82 -8.31
N ILE A 276 -4.08 -11.71 -9.00
CA ILE A 276 -4.98 -10.55 -9.09
C ILE A 276 -6.33 -10.94 -9.73
N THR A 277 -6.28 -11.72 -10.81
CA THR A 277 -7.48 -12.18 -11.52
C THR A 277 -8.16 -13.40 -10.88
N GLY A 278 -7.65 -13.89 -9.76
CA GLY A 278 -8.22 -15.02 -9.01
C GLY A 278 -8.09 -16.37 -9.69
N LYS A 279 -7.19 -16.49 -10.68
CA LYS A 279 -6.85 -17.77 -11.33
C LYS A 279 -5.92 -18.63 -10.47
N LYS A 280 -5.10 -17.98 -9.64
CA LYS A 280 -4.25 -18.60 -8.63
C LYS A 280 -4.70 -18.10 -7.27
N ARG A 281 -4.80 -19.00 -6.28
CA ARG A 281 -4.99 -18.60 -4.88
C ARG A 281 -3.63 -18.41 -4.23
N ILE A 282 -3.54 -17.54 -3.23
CA ILE A 282 -2.36 -17.53 -2.38
C ILE A 282 -2.32 -18.86 -1.63
N THR A 283 -1.24 -19.62 -1.84
CA THR A 283 -0.79 -20.64 -0.88
C THR A 283 0.15 -19.95 0.07
N LEU A 284 -0.36 -19.60 1.26
CA LEU A 284 0.45 -19.16 2.40
C LEU A 284 1.10 -20.37 3.05
#